data_AF-A0A7Y1XRL7-F1
#
_entry.id   AF-A0A7Y1XRL7-F1
#
_cell.length_a   1.000
_cell.length_b   1.000
_cell.length_c   1.000
_cell.angle_alpha   90.00
_cell.angle_beta   90.00
_cell.angle_gamma   90.00
#
_symmetry.space_group_name_H-M   'P 1'
#
loop_
_entity.id
_entity.type
_entity.pdbx_description
1 polymer ?
#
loop_
_entity_poly.entity_id
_entity_poly.type
_entity_poly.pdbx_seq_one_letter_code
_entity_poly.pdbx_strand_id
1 'polypeptide(L)' 'PKEIHDALRETVEASIERITERPIDHDTLRRRVRNSAGKAVRKRTNRRPVVFPVIIEV' A
#
# COMPACT_ATOMS: atom_id res chain seq x y z
N PRO A 1 -1.95 -17.90 5.08
CA PRO A 1 -1.88 -16.66 5.91
C PRO A 1 -0.63 -15.83 5.63
N LYS A 2 0.57 -16.41 5.76
CA LYS A 2 1.85 -15.73 5.52
C LYS A 2 2.05 -15.29 4.06
N GLU A 3 1.75 -16.20 3.12
CA GLU A 3 1.83 -15.94 1.67
C GLU A 3 1.00 -14.74 1.19
N ILE A 4 -0.15 -14.49 1.82
CA ILE A 4 -1.00 -13.34 1.48
C ILE A 4 -0.32 -12.04 1.91
N HIS A 5 0.29 -12.01 3.10
CA HIS A 5 0.99 -10.84 3.62
C HIS A 5 2.23 -10.51 2.79
N ASP A 6 3.01 -11.52 2.41
CA ASP A 6 4.21 -11.36 1.57
C ASP A 6 3.82 -10.78 0.19
N ALA A 7 2.81 -11.35 -0.45
CA ALA A 7 2.34 -10.88 -1.75
C ALA A 7 1.67 -9.48 -1.69
N LEU A 8 1.16 -9.07 -0.52
CA LEU A 8 0.65 -7.72 -0.27
C LEU A 8 1.78 -6.72 -0.12
N ARG A 9 2.84 -7.09 0.61
CA ARG A 9 4.04 -6.28 0.79
C ARG A 9 4.66 -5.90 -0.54
N GLU A 10 4.95 -6.89 -1.39
CA GLU A 10 5.53 -6.67 -2.72
C GLU A 10 4.68 -5.71 -3.58
N THR A 11 3.35 -5.86 -3.51
CA THR A 11 2.43 -5.00 -4.27
C THR A 11 2.49 -3.53 -3.79
N VAL A 12 2.64 -3.32 -2.48
CA VAL A 12 2.71 -1.99 -1.89
C VAL A 12 4.08 -1.35 -2.17
N GLU A 13 5.17 -2.08 -1.99
CA GLU A 13 6.54 -1.63 -2.28
C GLU A 13 6.66 -1.19 -3.74
N ALA A 14 6.28 -2.05 -4.69
CA ALA A 14 6.29 -1.73 -6.11
C ALA A 14 5.37 -0.54 -6.48
N SER A 15 4.34 -0.26 -5.68
CA SER A 15 3.48 0.91 -5.88
C SER A 15 4.14 2.20 -5.39
N ILE A 16 4.96 2.13 -4.33
CA ILE A 16 5.67 3.28 -3.75
C ILE A 16 6.89 3.62 -4.61
N GLU A 17 7.65 2.63 -5.08
CA GLU A 17 8.82 2.83 -5.95
C GLU A 17 8.50 3.56 -7.26
N ARG A 18 7.26 3.45 -7.75
CA ARG A 18 6.79 4.16 -8.95
C ARG A 18 6.54 5.66 -8.72
N ILE A 19 6.70 6.16 -7.49
CA ILE A 19 6.59 7.59 -7.20
C ILE A 19 7.93 8.23 -7.54
N THR A 20 7.97 8.89 -8.71
CA THR A 20 9.17 9.51 -9.28
C THR A 20 9.37 10.97 -8.87
N GLU A 21 8.35 11.61 -8.29
CA GLU A 21 8.37 13.03 -7.94
C GLU A 21 8.88 13.24 -6.52
N ARG A 22 9.88 14.11 -6.34
CA ARG A 22 10.30 14.63 -5.04
C ARG A 22 10.10 16.15 -5.01
N PRO A 23 9.61 16.73 -3.89
CA PRO A 23 9.23 16.07 -2.63
C PRO A 23 7.92 15.29 -2.73
N ILE A 24 7.84 14.15 -2.04
CA ILE A 24 6.62 13.33 -1.99
C ILE A 24 5.72 13.90 -0.90
N ASP A 25 4.55 14.40 -1.29
CA ASP A 25 3.49 14.73 -0.35
C ASP A 25 3.03 13.48 0.43
N HIS A 26 3.03 13.57 1.76
CA HIS A 26 2.63 12.48 2.64
C HIS A 26 1.19 12.03 2.45
N ASP A 27 0.27 12.94 2.14
CA ASP A 27 -1.12 12.56 1.91
C ASP A 27 -1.27 11.77 0.61
N THR A 28 -0.52 12.16 -0.42
CA THR A 28 -0.37 11.40 -1.66
C THR A 28 0.19 10.00 -1.39
N LEU A 29 1.22 9.87 -0.55
CA LEU A 29 1.77 8.57 -0.15
C LEU A 29 0.76 7.72 0.62
N ARG A 30 0.07 8.28 1.62
CA ARG A 30 -1.00 7.59 2.39
C ARG A 30 -2.11 7.10 1.47
N ARG A 31 -2.58 7.96 0.57
CA ARG A 31 -3.64 7.61 -0.39
C ARG A 31 -3.20 6.49 -1.32
N ARG A 32 -1.96 6.53 -1.82
CA ARG A 32 -1.40 5.51 -2.70
C ARG A 32 -1.34 4.15 -2.00
N VAL A 33 -0.78 4.10 -0.79
CA VAL A 33 -0.69 2.88 0.03
C VAL A 33 -2.07 2.32 0.36
N ARG A 34 -3.01 3.18 0.77
CA ARG A 34 -4.38 2.76 1.08
C ARG A 34 -5.05 2.08 -0.12
N ASN A 35 -4.92 2.68 -1.30
CA ASN A 35 -5.55 2.19 -2.52
C ASN A 35 -4.91 0.90 -3.02
N SER A 36 -3.57 0.82 -3.02
CA SER A 36 -2.84 -0.37 -3.49
C SER A 36 -3.09 -1.57 -2.59
N ALA A 37 -2.95 -1.40 -1.27
CA ALA A 37 -3.20 -2.46 -0.29
C ALA A 37 -4.67 -2.89 -0.31
N GLY A 38 -5.62 -1.95 -0.30
CA GLY A 38 -7.05 -2.28 -0.35
C GLY A 38 -7.43 -3.06 -1.61
N LYS A 39 -6.91 -2.67 -2.79
CA LYS A 39 -7.13 -3.40 -4.04
C LYS A 39 -6.49 -4.80 -4.01
N ALA A 40 -5.29 -4.93 -3.47
CA ALA A 40 -4.57 -6.19 -3.36
C ALA A 40 -5.28 -7.18 -2.43
N VAL A 41 -5.76 -6.75 -1.25
CA VAL A 41 -6.55 -7.60 -0.35
C VAL A 41 -7.86 -8.02 -1.01
N ARG A 42 -8.58 -7.07 -1.62
CA ARG A 42 -9.87 -7.35 -2.26
C ARG A 42 -9.75 -8.39 -3.37
N LYS A 43 -8.71 -8.30 -4.22
CA LYS A 43 -8.47 -9.25 -5.32
C LYS A 43 -8.27 -10.68 -4.82
N ARG A 44 -7.61 -10.86 -3.66
CA ARG A 44 -7.23 -12.19 -3.13
C ARG A 44 -8.27 -12.80 -2.20
N THR A 45 -8.96 -11.97 -1.42
CA THR A 45 -9.83 -12.44 -0.32
C THR A 45 -11.31 -12.15 -0.55
N ASN A 46 -11.65 -11.36 -1.57
CA ASN A 46 -12.98 -10.80 -1.80
C ASN A 46 -13.55 -10.00 -0.60
N ARG A 47 -12.67 -9.56 0.32
CA ARG A 47 -13.03 -8.72 1.48
C ARG A 47 -12.53 -7.30 1.31
N ARG A 48 -13.10 -6.37 2.08
CA ARG A 48 -12.69 -4.96 2.13
C ARG A 48 -12.32 -4.58 3.57
N PRO A 49 -11.07 -4.83 3.99
CA PRO A 49 -10.63 -4.39 5.31
C PRO A 49 -10.42 -2.87 5.36
N VAL A 50 -10.42 -2.32 6.56
CA VAL A 50 -9.90 -0.98 6.82
C VAL A 50 -8.38 -0.99 6.64
N VAL A 51 -7.85 -0.06 5.86
CA VAL A 51 -6.40 0.10 5.64
C VAL A 51 -5.97 1.44 6.24
N PHE A 52 -5.04 1.39 7.19
CA PHE A 52 -4.53 2.54 7.92
C PHE A 52 -3.01 2.71 7.69
N PRO A 53 -2.60 3.56 6.74
CA PRO A 53 -1.18 3.82 6.47
C PRO A 53 -0.56 4.70 7.57
N VAL A 54 0.61 4.30 8.07
CA VAL A 54 1.44 5.09 9.00
C VAL A 54 2.73 5.45 8.28
N ILE A 55 3.09 6.73 8.30
CA ILE A 55 4.36 7.25 7.76
C ILE A 55 5.20 7.68 8.96
N ILE A 56 6.45 7.22 8.98
CA ILE A 56 7.45 7.57 9.99
C ILE A 56 8.57 8.26 9.23
N GLU A 57 8.81 9.54 9.52
CA GLU A 57 10.03 10.22 9.08
C GLU A 57 11.16 9.82 10.03
N VAL A 58 12.29 9.40 9.45
CA VAL A 58 13.49 8.94 10.16
C VAL A 58 14.70 9.74 9.73
#